data_AF-A0A520JGU2-F1
#
_entry.id   AF-A0A520JGU2-F1
#
_cell.length_a   1.000
_cell.length_b   1.000
_cell.length_c   1.000
_cell.angle_alpha   90.00
_cell.angle_beta   90.00
_cell.angle_gamma   90.00
#
_symmetry.space_group_name_H-M   'P 1'
#
loop_
_entity.id
_entity.type
_entity.pdbx_description
1 polymer ?
#
loop_
_entity_poly.entity_id
_entity_poly.type
_entity_poly.pdbx_seq_one_letter_code
_entity_poly.pdbx_strand_id
1 'polypeptide(L)'
;MSGLGRIFAVRIVAATGLIGATVALGGCELGPKQSQQTGFRGTGMAQIVDPDHVVKLGAIPPPPYALPDDSGPRAREAYQNVQVLGDVSAERFNHLMAAMNQWVAPPEQGCNYCHNPENMASDEKYTKVVARRMLQMT
;
A
#
# COMPACT_ATOMS: atom_id res chain seq x y z
N MET A 1 -47.23 -44.75 11.31
CA MET A 1 -46.02 -43.96 11.00
C MET A 1 -45.83 -42.94 12.09
N SER A 2 -44.85 -43.19 12.95
CA SER A 2 -44.70 -42.69 14.32
C SER A 2 -44.45 -41.19 14.39
N GLY A 3 -45.06 -40.51 15.37
CA GLY A 3 -44.94 -39.07 15.61
C GLY A 3 -43.49 -38.56 15.73
N LEU A 4 -42.53 -39.46 15.99
CA LEU A 4 -41.09 -39.18 15.96
C LEU A 4 -40.61 -38.66 14.60
N GLY A 5 -41.09 -39.21 13.47
CA GLY A 5 -40.65 -38.81 12.13
C GLY A 5 -41.12 -37.41 11.73
N ARG A 6 -42.30 -36.98 12.19
CA ARG A 6 -42.83 -35.63 11.99
C ARG A 6 -42.07 -34.58 12.81
N ILE A 7 -41.69 -34.92 14.04
CA ILE A 7 -40.90 -34.02 14.90
C ILE A 7 -39.50 -33.81 14.32
N PHE A 8 -38.85 -34.87 13.79
CA PHE A 8 -37.56 -34.75 13.11
C PHE A 8 -37.64 -33.91 11.83
N ALA A 9 -38.67 -34.11 10.99
CA ALA A 9 -38.86 -33.32 9.77
C ALA A 9 -39.09 -31.82 10.05
N VAL A 10 -39.92 -31.49 11.04
CA VAL A 10 -40.18 -30.08 11.44
C VAL A 10 -38.91 -29.43 11.99
N ARG A 11 -38.10 -30.16 12.77
CA ARG A 11 -36.82 -29.66 13.30
C ARG A 11 -35.78 -29.41 12.19
N ILE A 12 -35.73 -30.26 11.17
CA ILE A 12 -34.82 -30.10 10.03
C ILE A 12 -35.20 -28.87 9.18
N VAL A 13 -36.50 -28.67 8.90
CA VAL A 13 -37.00 -27.51 8.14
C VAL A 13 -36.79 -26.20 8.92
N ALA A 14 -37.06 -26.20 10.23
CA ALA A 14 -36.83 -25.03 11.06
C ALA A 14 -35.33 -24.65 11.15
N ALA A 15 -34.44 -25.64 11.26
CA ALA A 15 -33.00 -25.41 11.31
C ALA A 15 -32.45 -24.87 9.99
N THR A 16 -32.90 -25.39 8.84
CA THR A 16 -32.48 -24.89 7.52
C THR A 16 -33.04 -23.50 7.21
N GLY A 17 -34.27 -23.20 7.65
CA GLY A 17 -34.84 -21.85 7.53
C GLY A 17 -34.08 -20.79 8.35
N LEU A 18 -33.65 -21.13 9.57
CA LEU A 18 -32.88 -20.22 10.43
C LEU A 18 -31.48 -19.94 9.84
N ILE A 19 -30.81 -20.96 9.32
CA ILE A 19 -29.51 -20.82 8.65
C ILE A 19 -29.64 -20.01 7.36
N GLY A 20 -30.71 -20.20 6.59
CA GLY A 20 -30.99 -19.39 5.39
C GLY A 20 -31.21 -17.92 5.72
N ALA A 21 -31.90 -17.61 6.81
CA ALA A 21 -32.15 -16.24 7.26
C ALA A 21 -30.87 -15.55 7.78
N THR A 22 -29.97 -16.25 8.48
CA THR A 22 -28.70 -15.66 8.93
C THR A 22 -27.74 -15.41 7.76
N VAL A 23 -27.71 -16.29 6.77
CA VAL A 23 -26.93 -16.06 5.53
C VAL A 23 -27.48 -14.87 4.73
N ALA A 24 -28.82 -14.71 4.68
CA ALA A 24 -29.45 -13.57 4.00
C ALA A 24 -29.17 -12.20 4.67
N LEU A 25 -28.80 -12.19 5.96
CA LEU A 25 -28.47 -10.99 6.73
C LEU A 25 -26.96 -10.74 6.88
N GLY A 26 -26.11 -11.49 6.17
CA GLY A 26 -24.65 -11.38 6.26
C GLY A 26 -24.05 -10.04 5.81
N GLY A 27 -24.84 -9.16 5.17
CA GLY A 27 -24.40 -7.82 4.75
C GLY A 27 -24.58 -6.71 5.80
N CYS A 28 -25.07 -7.02 7.00
CA CYS A 28 -25.25 -6.03 8.06
C CYS A 28 -23.92 -5.76 8.80
N GLU A 29 -23.37 -4.56 8.59
CA GLU A 29 -22.22 -4.05 9.35
C GLU A 29 -22.66 -3.60 10.75
N LEU A 30 -22.45 -4.46 11.75
CA LEU A 30 -22.78 -4.16 13.16
C LEU A 30 -21.83 -3.09 13.74
N GLY A 31 -22.26 -2.39 14.79
CA GLY A 31 -21.43 -1.40 15.50
C GLY A 31 -21.66 0.07 15.10
N PRO A 32 -21.19 1.02 15.93
CA PRO A 32 -21.40 2.45 15.72
C PRO A 32 -20.67 2.95 14.47
N LYS A 33 -21.40 3.66 13.60
CA LYS A 33 -20.82 4.29 12.40
C LYS A 33 -20.41 5.73 12.70
N GLN A 34 -19.27 6.15 12.15
CA GLN A 34 -18.84 7.54 12.19
C GLN A 34 -19.46 8.29 11.02
N SER A 35 -20.08 9.44 11.27
CA SER A 35 -20.72 10.27 10.25
C SER A 35 -20.11 11.66 10.22
N GLN A 36 -19.64 12.09 9.04
CA GLN A 36 -19.10 13.43 8.81
C GLN A 36 -19.90 14.12 7.71
N GLN A 37 -20.49 15.29 8.00
CA GLN A 37 -21.22 16.08 7.00
C GLN A 37 -20.24 16.73 6.03
N THR A 38 -20.44 16.52 4.72
CA THR A 38 -19.57 17.01 3.64
C THR A 38 -20.22 18.11 2.80
N GLY A 39 -21.47 18.50 3.10
CA GLY A 39 -22.20 19.57 2.40
C GLY A 39 -23.02 20.48 3.31
N PHE A 40 -23.92 21.28 2.73
CA PHE A 40 -24.80 22.18 3.50
C PHE A 40 -25.81 21.40 4.35
N ARG A 41 -26.23 21.97 5.50
CA ARG A 41 -27.14 21.30 6.43
C ARG A 41 -28.48 20.96 5.75
N GLY A 42 -28.91 19.71 5.90
CA GLY A 42 -30.16 19.23 5.31
C GLY A 42 -30.07 18.71 3.88
N THR A 43 -28.89 18.73 3.23
CA THR A 43 -28.72 18.16 1.88
C THR A 43 -28.47 16.65 1.87
N GLY A 44 -28.27 16.03 3.05
CA GLY A 44 -27.93 14.61 3.17
C GLY A 44 -26.50 14.27 2.73
N MET A 45 -25.67 15.26 2.41
CA MET A 45 -24.27 15.05 2.05
C MET A 45 -23.45 14.70 3.30
N ALA A 46 -23.24 13.41 3.54
CA ALA A 46 -22.43 12.90 4.63
C ALA A 46 -21.60 11.69 4.18
N GLN A 47 -20.37 11.60 4.70
CA GLN A 47 -19.56 10.40 4.64
C GLN A 47 -19.85 9.56 5.89
N ILE A 48 -20.27 8.33 5.68
CA ILE A 48 -20.48 7.34 6.75
C ILE A 48 -19.35 6.33 6.64
N VAL A 49 -18.65 6.08 7.75
CA VAL A 49 -17.51 5.15 7.82
C VAL A 49 -17.74 4.17 8.95
N ASP A 50 -17.55 2.88 8.66
CA ASP A 50 -17.44 1.86 9.69
C ASP A 50 -15.99 1.78 10.20
N PRO A 51 -15.70 2.22 11.43
CA PRO A 51 -14.33 2.21 11.96
C PRO A 51 -13.74 0.80 12.07
N ASP A 52 -14.56 -0.25 12.21
CA ASP A 52 -14.10 -1.63 12.35
C ASP A 52 -13.65 -2.24 11.02
N HIS A 53 -14.10 -1.65 9.91
CA HIS A 53 -13.81 -2.09 8.55
C HIS A 53 -12.92 -1.11 7.76
N VAL A 54 -12.36 -0.09 8.42
CA VAL A 54 -11.33 0.77 7.80
C VAL A 54 -10.05 -0.05 7.62
N VAL A 55 -9.58 -0.11 6.37
CA VAL A 55 -8.28 -0.72 6.05
C VAL A 55 -7.19 0.03 6.80
N LYS A 56 -6.48 -0.68 7.68
CA LYS A 56 -5.29 -0.13 8.34
C LYS A 56 -4.26 0.19 7.26
N LEU A 57 -3.80 1.44 7.22
CA LEU A 57 -2.73 1.84 6.31
C LEU A 57 -1.48 1.00 6.59
N GLY A 58 -0.80 0.60 5.52
CA GLY A 58 0.50 -0.06 5.63
C GLY A 58 1.51 0.82 6.34
N ALA A 59 2.45 0.21 7.06
CA ALA A 59 3.55 0.94 7.68
C ALA A 59 4.42 1.58 6.58
N ILE A 60 4.64 2.89 6.67
CA ILE A 60 5.57 3.60 5.81
C ILE A 60 6.99 3.28 6.31
N PRO A 61 7.90 2.81 5.44
CA PRO A 61 9.28 2.56 5.85
C PRO A 61 9.92 3.84 6.41
N PRO A 62 10.62 3.78 7.56
CA PRO A 62 11.33 4.93 8.08
C PRO A 62 12.47 5.31 7.13
N PRO A 63 12.97 6.57 7.18
CA PRO A 63 14.16 6.94 6.43
C PRO A 63 15.33 6.01 6.74
N PRO A 64 16.20 5.71 5.75
CA PRO A 64 17.30 4.76 5.94
C PRO A 64 18.31 5.25 6.98
N TYR A 65 18.54 6.57 7.02
CA TYR A 65 19.36 7.27 8.00
C TYR A 65 18.97 8.77 8.00
N ALA A 66 19.61 9.56 8.88
CA ALA A 66 19.37 11.00 8.97
C ALA A 66 19.63 11.69 7.62
N LEU A 67 18.73 12.58 7.21
CA LEU A 67 18.85 13.28 5.93
C LEU A 67 20.12 14.15 5.93
N PRO A 68 21.09 13.90 5.03
CA PRO A 68 22.30 14.71 4.96
C PRO A 68 22.02 16.11 4.41
N ASP A 69 22.92 17.04 4.70
CA ASP A 69 22.92 18.35 4.06
C ASP A 69 23.27 18.26 2.56
N ASP A 70 23.01 19.34 1.83
CA ASP A 70 23.22 19.41 0.37
C ASP A 70 24.48 20.20 -0.03
N SER A 71 25.45 20.37 0.87
CA SER A 71 26.60 21.25 0.65
C SER A 71 27.74 20.60 -0.15
N GLY A 72 27.78 19.26 -0.23
CA GLY A 72 28.83 18.50 -0.90
C GLY A 72 28.86 18.62 -2.44
N PRO A 73 29.80 17.89 -3.09
CA PRO A 73 29.92 17.85 -4.54
C PRO A 73 28.63 17.34 -5.19
N ARG A 74 28.31 17.83 -6.39
CA ARG A 74 27.08 17.45 -7.08
C ARG A 74 27.17 16.04 -7.62
N ALA A 75 26.06 15.31 -7.62
CA ALA A 75 26.02 13.93 -8.09
C ALA A 75 26.47 13.76 -9.55
N ARG A 76 26.22 14.76 -10.40
CA ARG A 76 26.73 14.80 -11.79
C ARG A 76 28.27 14.86 -11.89
N GLU A 77 28.94 15.34 -10.85
CA GLU A 77 30.40 15.44 -10.77
C GLU A 77 31.00 14.18 -10.13
N ALA A 78 30.29 13.56 -9.18
CA ALA A 78 30.74 12.39 -8.45
C ALA A 78 30.46 11.05 -9.16
N TYR A 79 29.40 10.98 -9.97
CA TYR A 79 28.92 9.74 -10.57
C TYR A 79 28.79 9.81 -12.09
N GLN A 80 28.79 8.64 -12.72
CA GLN A 80 28.60 8.49 -14.17
C GLN A 80 27.12 8.25 -14.51
N ASN A 81 26.70 8.74 -15.67
CA ASN A 81 25.35 8.53 -16.24
C ASN A 81 24.17 9.04 -15.36
N VAL A 82 24.39 10.11 -14.60
CA VAL A 82 23.33 10.82 -13.88
C VAL A 82 22.65 11.81 -14.83
N GLN A 83 21.38 11.57 -15.17
CA GLN A 83 20.64 12.43 -16.13
C GLN A 83 19.49 13.24 -15.48
N VAL A 84 19.08 12.88 -14.26
CA VAL A 84 17.93 13.52 -13.57
C VAL A 84 18.40 14.17 -12.28
N LEU A 85 18.96 13.38 -11.36
CA LEU A 85 19.39 13.81 -10.03
C LEU A 85 20.79 14.45 -10.04
N GLY A 86 21.12 15.25 -11.06
CA GLY A 86 22.47 15.77 -11.25
C GLY A 86 22.89 16.83 -10.24
N ASP A 87 21.93 17.61 -9.75
CA ASP A 87 22.19 18.81 -8.95
C ASP A 87 22.07 18.61 -7.44
N VAL A 88 21.73 17.41 -6.97
CA VAL A 88 21.80 17.07 -5.54
C VAL A 88 23.23 16.71 -5.15
N SER A 89 23.59 16.86 -3.87
CA SER A 89 24.88 16.40 -3.36
C SER A 89 25.03 14.89 -3.49
N ALA A 90 26.26 14.39 -3.60
CA ALA A 90 26.54 12.95 -3.67
C ALA A 90 25.95 12.18 -2.47
N GLU A 91 26.01 12.77 -1.27
CA GLU A 91 25.45 12.15 -0.07
C GLU A 91 23.91 12.12 -0.07
N ARG A 92 23.25 13.18 -0.57
CA ARG A 92 21.80 13.15 -0.77
C ARG A 92 21.37 12.18 -1.86
N PHE A 93 22.17 12.04 -2.91
CA PHE A 93 21.97 11.02 -3.93
C PHE A 93 21.99 9.61 -3.31
N ASN A 94 23.01 9.30 -2.50
CA ASN A 94 23.12 8.02 -1.80
C ASN A 94 21.95 7.77 -0.84
N HIS A 95 21.52 8.81 -0.12
CA HIS A 95 20.38 8.73 0.79
C HIS A 95 19.10 8.37 0.04
N LEU A 96 18.86 9.04 -1.09
CA LEU A 96 17.70 8.75 -1.94
C LEU A 96 17.77 7.34 -2.53
N MET A 97 18.94 6.87 -3.00
CA MET A 97 19.08 5.49 -3.50
C MET A 97 18.77 4.46 -2.40
N ALA A 98 19.21 4.71 -1.16
CA ALA A 98 18.90 3.85 -0.02
C ALA A 98 17.40 3.87 0.33
N ALA A 99 16.73 5.03 0.23
CA ALA A 99 15.29 5.15 0.44
C ALA A 99 14.49 4.44 -0.67
N MET A 100 14.89 4.61 -1.94
CA MET A 100 14.28 3.91 -3.08
C MET A 100 14.40 2.40 -2.95
N ASN A 101 15.53 1.91 -2.42
CA ASN A 101 15.71 0.49 -2.12
C ASN A 101 14.66 -0.03 -1.11
N GLN A 102 14.33 0.76 -0.09
CA GLN A 102 13.30 0.39 0.89
C GLN A 102 11.87 0.49 0.34
N TRP A 103 11.61 1.41 -0.59
CA TRP A 103 10.27 1.68 -1.11
C TRP A 103 9.87 0.81 -2.31
N VAL A 104 10.84 0.39 -3.12
CA VAL A 104 10.56 -0.20 -4.44
C VAL A 104 11.15 -1.59 -4.60
N ALA A 105 12.39 -1.81 -4.15
CA ALA A 105 13.09 -3.06 -4.41
C ALA A 105 12.51 -4.20 -3.55
N PRO A 106 12.34 -5.41 -4.12
CA PRO A 106 12.08 -6.60 -3.32
C PRO A 106 13.20 -6.80 -2.30
N PRO A 107 12.89 -7.12 -1.02
CA PRO A 107 13.89 -7.22 0.05
C PRO A 107 15.05 -8.15 -0.27
N GLU A 108 14.79 -9.23 -1.01
CA GLU A 108 15.79 -10.23 -1.41
C GLU A 108 16.71 -9.78 -2.56
N GLN A 109 16.33 -8.75 -3.32
CA GLN A 109 17.11 -8.27 -4.48
C GLN A 109 17.88 -6.98 -4.18
N GLY A 110 17.34 -6.12 -3.32
CA GLY A 110 17.98 -4.88 -2.89
C GLY A 110 18.43 -3.99 -4.06
N CYS A 111 19.62 -3.37 -3.95
CA CYS A 111 20.18 -2.48 -4.96
C CYS A 111 20.30 -3.14 -6.35
N ASN A 112 20.53 -4.45 -6.38
CA ASN A 112 20.69 -5.23 -7.61
C ASN A 112 19.36 -5.40 -8.37
N TYR A 113 18.22 -5.03 -7.78
CA TYR A 113 16.95 -5.00 -8.50
C TYR A 113 17.02 -4.04 -9.70
N CYS A 114 17.55 -2.85 -9.48
CA CYS A 114 17.70 -1.81 -10.50
C CYS A 114 19.09 -1.80 -11.15
N HIS A 115 20.15 -2.14 -10.41
CA HIS A 115 21.52 -1.98 -10.91
C HIS A 115 22.20 -3.31 -11.29
N ASN A 116 23.19 -3.21 -12.17
CA ASN A 116 24.23 -4.22 -12.31
C ASN A 116 25.29 -3.98 -11.21
N PRO A 117 25.58 -4.97 -10.34
CA PRO A 117 26.58 -4.82 -9.28
C PRO A 117 28.00 -4.55 -9.79
N GLU A 118 28.34 -4.99 -11.00
CA GLU A 118 29.64 -4.77 -11.63
C GLU A 118 29.75 -3.37 -12.25
N ASN A 119 28.62 -2.74 -12.58
CA ASN A 119 28.57 -1.41 -13.16
C ASN A 119 27.27 -0.67 -12.82
N MET A 120 27.31 0.08 -11.73
CA MET A 120 26.15 0.87 -11.26
C MET A 120 25.69 1.94 -12.26
N ALA A 121 26.57 2.38 -13.19
CA ALA A 121 26.26 3.37 -14.20
C ALA A 121 25.54 2.80 -15.44
N SER A 122 25.60 1.47 -15.66
CA SER A 122 24.95 0.79 -16.80
C SER A 122 23.43 0.95 -16.76
N ASP A 123 22.79 1.11 -17.92
CA ASP A 123 21.33 1.12 -18.12
C ASP A 123 20.81 -0.20 -18.71
N GLU A 124 21.62 -1.26 -18.72
CA GLU A 124 21.24 -2.56 -19.28
C GLU A 124 20.03 -3.20 -18.60
N LYS A 125 19.81 -2.93 -17.30
CA LYS A 125 18.63 -3.39 -16.59
C LYS A 125 17.47 -2.45 -16.86
N TYR A 126 16.41 -2.99 -17.46
CA TYR A 126 15.20 -2.23 -17.77
C TYR A 126 14.59 -1.54 -16.53
N THR A 127 14.75 -2.12 -15.35
CA THR A 127 14.27 -1.56 -14.08
C THR A 127 14.90 -0.21 -13.75
N LYS A 128 16.16 0.02 -14.11
CA LYS A 128 16.80 1.34 -13.96
C LYS A 128 16.24 2.37 -14.94
N VAL A 129 15.98 1.97 -16.18
CA VAL A 129 15.36 2.84 -17.19
C VAL A 129 13.97 3.29 -16.72
N VAL A 130 13.18 2.36 -16.20
CA VAL A 130 11.85 2.66 -15.61
C VAL A 130 11.99 3.56 -14.38
N ALA A 131 12.89 3.24 -13.44
CA ALA A 131 13.10 4.03 -12.23
C ALA A 131 13.48 5.48 -12.56
N ARG A 132 14.34 5.69 -13.56
CA ARG A 132 14.72 7.03 -14.05
C ARG A 132 13.51 7.81 -14.55
N ARG A 133 12.58 7.15 -15.26
CA ARG A 133 11.36 7.81 -15.74
C ARG A 133 10.39 8.11 -14.60
N MET A 134 10.29 7.24 -13.60
CA MET A 134 9.46 7.48 -12.40
C MET A 134 9.94 8.69 -11.60
N LEU A 135 11.27 8.88 -11.49
CA LEU A 135 11.84 10.08 -10.88
C LEU A 135 11.51 11.38 -11.61
N GLN A 136 11.22 11.34 -12.92
CA GLN A 136 10.79 12.52 -13.67
C GLN A 136 9.28 12.77 -13.59
N MET A 137 8.52 11.75 -13.21
CA MET A 137 7.07 11.83 -13.06
C MET A 137 6.65 12.34 -11.68
N THR A 138 7.47 12.06 -10.66
CA THR A 138 7.24 12.42 -9.26
C THR A 138 7.80 13.81 -8.98
#